data_AF-A0A371E6E1-F1
#
_entry.id   AF-A0A371E6E1-F1
#
_cell.length_a   1.000
_cell.length_b   1.000
_cell.length_c   1.000
_cell.angle_alpha   90.00
_cell.angle_beta   90.00
_cell.angle_gamma   90.00
#
_symmetry.space_group_name_H-M   'P 1'
#
loop_
_entity.id
_entity.type
_entity.pdbx_description
1 polymer ?
#
loop_
_entity_poly.entity_id
_entity_poly.type
_entity_poly.pdbx_seq_one_letter_code
_entity_poly.pdbx_strand_id
1 'polypeptide(L)'
;QNEKIIRKFYPEEKGPVTDVNPIGNSPVSPSKCLFDLKFHKGVLTMPWFKVHSSTEIFIRNIVAFEQCHHPSSPYITEYIKILDFLINIGKDVSILEHKKIIVNLLGDDDKVATMFICLNF
;
A
#
# COMPACT_ATOMS: atom_id res chain seq x y z
N GLN A 1 6.77 -8.60 -13.01
CA GLN A 1 7.60 -7.40 -12.71
C GLN A 1 7.48 -6.99 -11.23
N ASN A 2 6.29 -7.06 -10.64
CA ASN A 2 6.00 -6.67 -9.25
C ASN A 2 6.62 -7.60 -8.18
N GLU A 3 6.77 -8.89 -8.47
CA GLU A 3 7.47 -9.85 -7.60
C GLU A 3 8.92 -9.43 -7.27
N LYS A 4 9.67 -8.91 -8.26
CA LYS A 4 11.04 -8.43 -8.05
C LYS A 4 11.14 -7.27 -7.05
N ILE A 5 10.07 -6.49 -6.92
CA ILE A 5 10.02 -5.32 -6.03
C ILE A 5 9.68 -5.76 -4.62
N ILE A 6 8.73 -6.68 -4.48
CA ILE A 6 8.51 -7.36 -3.20
C ILE A 6 9.79 -8.05 -2.76
N ARG A 7 10.51 -8.76 -3.65
CA ARG A 7 11.82 -9.38 -3.34
C ARG A 7 12.95 -8.39 -3.04
N LYS A 8 12.89 -7.14 -3.53
CA LYS A 8 13.83 -6.07 -3.16
C LYS A 8 13.69 -5.69 -1.68
N PHE A 9 12.47 -5.70 -1.13
CA PHE A 9 12.20 -5.39 0.29
C PHE A 9 12.09 -6.64 1.18
N TYR A 10 11.67 -7.76 0.59
CA TYR A 10 11.31 -9.04 1.21
C TYR A 10 11.94 -10.19 0.42
N PRO A 11 13.27 -10.33 0.51
CA PRO A 11 14.00 -11.31 -0.29
C PRO A 11 13.62 -12.75 0.11
N GLU A 12 13.85 -13.71 -0.78
CA GLU A 12 13.26 -15.07 -0.70
C GLU A 12 13.57 -15.79 0.62
N GLU A 13 14.75 -15.50 1.19
CA GLU A 13 15.22 -15.99 2.48
C GLU A 13 14.33 -15.59 3.67
N LYS A 14 13.46 -14.57 3.52
CA LYS A 14 12.49 -14.18 4.56
C LYS A 14 11.15 -14.93 4.47
N GLY A 15 10.98 -15.80 3.48
CA GLY A 15 9.77 -16.60 3.27
C GLY A 15 8.64 -15.85 2.51
N PRO A 16 7.53 -16.53 2.21
CA PRO A 16 6.38 -15.92 1.54
C PRO A 16 5.67 -14.90 2.45
N VAL A 17 5.02 -13.89 1.86
CA VAL A 17 4.05 -13.05 2.60
C VAL A 17 2.82 -13.91 2.86
N THR A 18 2.58 -14.27 4.12
CA THR A 18 1.46 -15.11 4.54
C THR A 18 0.34 -14.31 5.18
N ASP A 19 0.63 -13.10 5.66
CA ASP A 19 -0.35 -12.24 6.32
C ASP A 19 0.00 -10.75 6.21
N VAL A 20 -1.01 -9.89 6.40
CA VAL A 20 -0.88 -8.43 6.40
C VAL A 20 -1.59 -7.86 7.64
N ASN A 21 -0.92 -7.02 8.42
CA ASN A 21 -1.45 -6.44 9.67
C ASN A 21 -1.21 -4.92 9.75
N PRO A 22 -2.04 -4.18 10.49
CA PRO A 22 -1.86 -2.74 10.68
C PRO A 22 -0.67 -2.42 11.60
N ILE A 23 -0.01 -1.28 11.39
CA ILE A 23 0.96 -0.73 12.33
C ILE A 23 0.23 -0.05 13.47
N GLY A 24 0.41 -0.60 14.67
CA GLY A 24 -0.09 -0.04 15.92
C GLY A 24 -1.61 -0.18 16.04
N ASN A 25 -2.07 -0.97 17.00
CA ASN A 25 -3.50 -1.17 17.29
C ASN A 25 -4.14 0.05 18.00
N SER A 26 -3.52 1.23 17.96
CA SER A 26 -3.84 2.38 18.81
C SER A 26 -4.30 3.59 17.98
N PRO A 27 -5.46 4.20 18.28
CA PRO A 27 -5.97 5.37 17.57
C PRO A 27 -5.14 6.65 17.78
N VAL A 28 -4.03 6.61 18.53
CA VAL A 28 -3.33 7.83 19.01
C VAL A 28 -1.88 7.98 18.57
N SER A 29 -1.35 7.12 17.68
CA SER A 29 -0.32 7.59 16.75
C SER A 29 -0.22 6.65 15.54
N PRO A 30 -0.62 7.08 14.34
CA PRO A 30 -0.15 6.41 13.15
C PRO A 30 1.37 6.56 13.12
N SER A 31 2.07 5.61 12.52
CA SER A 31 3.38 5.90 11.96
C SER A 31 3.36 7.32 11.36
N LYS A 32 4.33 8.17 11.71
CA LYS A 32 4.46 9.52 11.10
C LYS A 32 4.67 9.42 9.58
N CYS A 33 4.98 8.24 9.06
CA CYS A 33 5.24 7.96 7.66
C CYS A 33 4.16 7.03 7.08
N LEU A 34 3.49 7.47 6.02
CA LEU A 34 2.55 6.65 5.23
C LEU A 34 3.19 5.39 4.64
N PHE A 35 4.52 5.26 4.69
CA PHE A 35 5.29 4.22 4.01
C PHE A 35 6.12 3.36 4.97
N ASP A 36 5.87 3.42 6.29
CA ASP A 36 6.56 2.55 7.25
C ASP A 36 6.12 1.10 7.03
N LEU A 37 6.78 0.35 6.17
CA LEU A 37 6.47 -1.06 5.92
C LEU A 37 7.47 -1.95 6.68
N LYS A 38 6.95 -2.95 7.40
CA LYS A 38 7.77 -3.90 8.15
C LYS A 38 7.41 -5.32 7.76
N PHE A 39 8.39 -6.19 7.64
CA PHE A 39 8.14 -7.61 7.40
C PHE A 39 8.92 -8.47 8.37
N HIS A 40 8.18 -9.33 9.06
CA HIS A 40 8.75 -10.21 10.07
C HIS A 40 8.01 -11.55 10.03
N LYS A 41 8.76 -12.64 9.82
CA LYS A 41 8.25 -14.03 9.85
C LYS A 41 6.98 -14.24 9.01
N GLY A 42 6.97 -13.77 7.77
CA GLY A 42 5.82 -13.93 6.86
C GLY A 42 4.73 -12.87 7.00
N VAL A 43 4.80 -12.00 8.01
CA VAL A 43 3.78 -10.96 8.27
C VAL A 43 4.25 -9.61 7.77
N LEU A 44 3.52 -9.02 6.83
CA LEU A 44 3.68 -7.64 6.39
C LEU A 44 2.89 -6.71 7.33
N THR A 45 3.54 -5.74 7.93
CA THR A 45 2.91 -4.71 8.76
C THR A 45 2.94 -3.39 8.02
N MET A 46 1.80 -2.72 7.90
CA MET A 46 1.68 -1.48 7.13
C MET A 46 0.81 -0.45 7.85
N PRO A 47 1.03 0.86 7.63
CA PRO A 47 0.23 1.89 8.23
C PRO A 47 -1.18 1.87 7.65
N TRP A 48 -2.16 2.28 8.46
CA TRP A 48 -3.51 2.46 7.96
C TRP A 48 -3.64 3.79 7.22
N PHE A 49 -4.54 3.87 6.23
CA PHE A 49 -4.83 5.11 5.52
C PHE A 49 -6.29 5.19 5.05
N LYS A 50 -6.76 6.41 4.81
CA LYS A 50 -8.12 6.70 4.35
C LYS A 50 -8.15 6.84 2.84
N VAL A 51 -9.05 6.12 2.18
CA VAL A 51 -9.30 6.27 0.75
C VAL A 51 -10.53 7.13 0.55
N HIS A 52 -10.37 8.24 -0.16
CA HIS A 52 -11.41 9.20 -0.51
C HIS A 52 -11.21 9.67 -1.96
N SER A 53 -12.15 10.45 -2.50
CA SER A 53 -12.19 10.81 -3.93
C SER A 53 -10.92 11.50 -4.46
N SER A 54 -10.17 12.23 -3.64
CA SER A 54 -8.90 12.87 -4.03
C SER A 54 -7.65 12.03 -3.77
N THR A 55 -7.77 10.81 -3.22
CA THR A 55 -6.61 9.96 -2.91
C THR A 55 -5.80 9.62 -4.16
N GLU A 56 -6.45 9.30 -5.27
CA GLU A 56 -5.78 9.01 -6.54
C GLU A 56 -4.93 10.19 -7.02
N ILE A 57 -5.54 11.38 -7.08
CA ILE A 57 -4.88 12.62 -7.53
C ILE A 57 -3.68 12.93 -6.63
N PHE A 58 -3.84 12.79 -5.32
CA PHE A 58 -2.77 13.00 -4.35
C PHE A 58 -1.58 12.06 -4.61
N ILE A 59 -1.84 10.76 -4.79
CA ILE A 59 -0.79 9.77 -5.07
C ILE A 59 -0.09 10.10 -6.39
N ARG A 60 -0.83 10.39 -7.46
CA ARG A 60 -0.24 10.72 -8.77
C ARG A 60 0.68 11.95 -8.70
N ASN A 61 0.28 12.98 -7.97
CA ASN A 61 1.10 14.17 -7.77
C ASN A 61 2.40 13.86 -7.03
N ILE A 62 2.36 12.99 -6.02
CA ILE A 62 3.57 12.58 -5.30
C ILE A 62 4.49 11.74 -6.19
N VAL A 63 3.94 10.80 -6.97
CA VAL A 63 4.75 9.98 -7.90
C VAL A 63 5.39 10.86 -8.97
N ALA A 64 4.66 11.83 -9.53
CA ALA A 64 5.22 12.79 -10.47
C ALA A 64 6.35 13.61 -9.83
N PHE A 65 6.15 14.09 -8.60
CA PHE A 65 7.19 14.81 -7.86
C PHE A 65 8.44 13.94 -7.63
N GLU A 66 8.26 12.69 -7.22
CA GLU A 66 9.34 11.71 -7.05
C GLU A 66 10.10 11.47 -8.36
N GLN A 67 9.40 11.24 -9.47
CA GLN A 67 10.03 10.99 -10.77
C GLN A 67 10.80 12.19 -11.30
N CYS A 68 10.30 13.42 -11.09
CA CYS A 68 10.94 14.64 -11.56
C CYS A 68 12.18 15.04 -10.74
N HIS A 69 12.16 14.82 -9.43
CA HIS A 69 13.19 15.36 -8.53
C HIS A 69 14.09 14.30 -7.90
N HIS A 70 13.62 13.05 -7.82
CA HIS A 70 14.31 11.94 -7.15
C HIS A 70 14.26 10.64 -7.97
N PRO A 71 14.65 10.65 -9.26
CA PRO A 71 14.51 9.48 -10.15
C PRO A 71 15.27 8.24 -9.68
N SER A 72 16.31 8.40 -8.86
CA SER A 72 17.09 7.31 -8.28
C SER A 72 16.58 6.82 -6.92
N SER A 73 15.47 7.37 -6.41
CA SER A 73 14.90 7.04 -5.10
C SER A 73 13.38 6.85 -5.18
N PRO A 74 12.90 5.77 -5.82
CA PRO A 74 11.49 5.55 -6.15
C PRO A 74 10.68 4.97 -4.97
N TYR A 75 10.80 5.52 -3.76
CA TYR A 75 10.16 5.00 -2.56
C TYR A 75 8.62 4.94 -2.66
N ILE A 76 8.00 5.98 -3.20
CA ILE A 76 6.55 6.11 -3.38
C ILE A 76 6.09 5.17 -4.48
N THR A 77 6.77 5.18 -5.62
CA THR A 77 6.49 4.26 -6.73
C THR A 77 6.57 2.81 -6.27
N GLU A 78 7.55 2.46 -5.43
CA GLU A 78 7.69 1.13 -4.87
C GLU A 78 6.57 0.77 -3.89
N TYR A 79 6.13 1.72 -3.07
CA TYR A 79 4.96 1.55 -2.20
C TYR A 79 3.66 1.30 -3.00
N ILE A 80 3.43 2.06 -4.08
CA ILE A 80 2.24 1.87 -4.94
C ILE A 80 2.22 0.49 -5.57
N LYS A 81 3.38 -0.05 -5.97
CA LYS A 81 3.46 -1.42 -6.51
C LYS A 81 3.18 -2.50 -5.47
N ILE A 82 3.46 -2.24 -4.20
CA ILE A 82 3.05 -3.13 -3.11
C ILE A 82 1.53 -3.09 -2.94
N LEU A 83 0.90 -1.90 -3.01
CA LEU A 83 -0.55 -1.78 -2.95
C LEU A 83 -1.24 -2.43 -4.15
N ASP A 84 -0.71 -2.25 -5.36
CA ASP A 84 -1.18 -2.94 -6.58
C ASP A 84 -1.16 -4.46 -6.40
N PHE A 85 -0.07 -5.00 -5.85
CA PHE A 85 0.01 -6.43 -5.57
C PHE A 85 -1.04 -6.91 -4.54
N LEU A 86 -1.31 -6.09 -3.51
CA LEU A 86 -2.23 -6.44 -2.44
C LEU A 86 -3.71 -6.26 -2.83
N ILE A 87 -4.03 -5.40 -3.78
CA ILE A 87 -5.40 -4.97 -4.10
C ILE A 87 -5.69 -5.21 -5.58
N ASN A 88 -6.22 -6.39 -5.91
CA ASN A 88 -6.58 -6.76 -7.28
C ASN A 88 -8.09 -6.75 -7.51
N ILE A 89 -8.88 -7.00 -6.47
CA ILE A 89 -10.35 -7.04 -6.51
C ILE A 89 -10.97 -6.39 -5.27
N GLY A 90 -12.25 -6.02 -5.31
CA GLY A 90 -12.94 -5.44 -4.16
C GLY A 90 -12.85 -6.30 -2.89
N LYS A 91 -12.84 -7.63 -3.02
CA LYS A 91 -12.65 -8.55 -1.88
C LYS A 91 -11.34 -8.30 -1.12
N ASP A 92 -10.27 -7.93 -1.81
CA ASP A 92 -8.98 -7.62 -1.16
C ASP A 92 -9.12 -6.34 -0.32
N VAL A 93 -9.86 -5.36 -0.82
CA VAL A 93 -10.19 -4.12 -0.08
C VAL A 93 -10.99 -4.46 1.17
N SER A 94 -12.02 -5.32 1.07
CA SER A 94 -12.82 -5.72 2.23
C SER A 94 -11.97 -6.40 3.31
N ILE A 95 -11.01 -7.24 2.92
CA ILE A 95 -10.07 -7.89 3.84
C ILE A 95 -9.18 -6.85 4.55
N LEU A 96 -8.62 -5.90 3.80
CA LEU A 96 -7.76 -4.84 4.35
C LEU A 96 -8.54 -3.86 5.23
N GLU A 97 -9.81 -3.60 4.91
CA GLU A 97 -10.70 -2.78 5.74
C GLU A 97 -11.06 -3.49 7.05
N HIS A 98 -11.38 -4.79 6.99
CA HIS A 98 -11.63 -5.59 8.19
C HIS A 98 -10.41 -5.59 9.12
N LYS A 99 -9.21 -5.64 8.54
CA LYS A 99 -7.91 -5.53 9.24
C LYS A 99 -7.56 -4.11 9.68
N LYS A 100 -8.42 -3.12 9.44
CA LYS A 100 -8.21 -1.71 9.80
C LYS A 100 -6.98 -1.08 9.16
N ILE A 101 -6.56 -1.60 8.01
CA ILE A 101 -5.49 -1.04 7.18
C ILE A 101 -6.08 0.02 6.24
N ILE A 102 -7.21 -0.29 5.60
CA ILE A 102 -7.92 0.67 4.75
C ILE A 102 -9.14 1.18 5.52
N VAL A 103 -9.41 2.48 5.39
CA VAL A 103 -10.70 3.07 5.74
C VAL A 103 -11.33 3.51 4.43
N ASN A 104 -12.35 2.78 3.95
CA ASN A 104 -13.00 3.07 2.68
C ASN A 104 -14.04 4.20 2.85
N LEU A 105 -13.69 5.41 2.43
CA LEU A 105 -14.63 6.56 2.41
C LEU A 105 -15.32 6.74 1.05
N LEU A 106 -15.04 5.88 0.07
CA LEU A 106 -15.78 5.83 -1.19
C LEU A 106 -17.08 5.02 -1.07
N GLY A 107 -17.17 4.16 -0.05
CA GLY A 107 -18.34 3.33 0.24
C GLY A 107 -18.54 2.18 -0.75
N ASP A 108 -17.53 1.88 -1.56
CA ASP A 108 -17.57 0.87 -2.62
C ASP A 108 -16.18 0.27 -2.79
N ASP A 109 -16.05 -1.01 -2.47
CA ASP A 109 -14.77 -1.73 -2.49
C ASP A 109 -14.22 -1.91 -3.90
N ASP A 110 -15.09 -2.11 -4.90
CA ASP A 110 -14.67 -2.27 -6.29
C ASP A 110 -14.16 -0.95 -6.87
N LYS A 111 -14.71 0.19 -6.45
CA LYS A 111 -14.15 1.50 -6.79
C LYS A 111 -12.77 1.73 -6.19
N VAL A 112 -12.54 1.31 -4.95
CA VAL A 112 -11.21 1.39 -4.32
C VAL A 112 -10.22 0.50 -5.07
N ALA A 113 -10.60 -0.74 -5.38
CA ALA A 113 -9.74 -1.65 -6.14
C ALA A 113 -9.41 -1.07 -7.52
N THR A 114 -10.42 -0.57 -8.25
CA THR A 114 -10.23 0.08 -9.55
C THR A 114 -9.30 1.29 -9.46
N MET A 115 -9.44 2.13 -8.43
CA MET A 115 -8.53 3.26 -8.20
C MET A 115 -7.07 2.80 -8.11
N PHE A 116 -6.77 1.77 -7.32
CA PHE A 116 -5.41 1.26 -7.18
C PHE A 116 -4.88 0.60 -8.45
N ILE A 117 -5.71 -0.14 -9.18
CA ILE A 117 -5.35 -0.70 -10.49
C ILE A 117 -5.02 0.42 -11.49
N CYS A 118 -5.78 1.52 -11.48
CA CYS A 118 -5.53 2.67 -12.36
C CYS A 118 -4.29 3.48 -11.96
N LEU A 119 -3.76 3.33 -10.74
CA LEU A 119 -2.52 3.97 -10.30
C LEU A 119 -1.26 3.34 -10.90
N ASN A 120 -1.37 2.21 -11.60
CA ASN A 120 -0.22 1.60 -12.28
C ASN A 120 0.32 2.49 -13.39
N PHE A 121 1.64 2.63 -13.43
CA PHE A 121 2.43 3.37 -14.42
C PHE A 121 3.25 2.39 -15.26
#